data_AF-A0A9E3SQB2-F1
#
_entry.id   AF-A0A9E3SQB2-F1
#
_cell.length_a   1.000
_cell.length_b   1.000
_cell.length_c   1.000
_cell.angle_alpha   90.00
_cell.angle_beta   90.00
_cell.angle_gamma   90.00
#
_symmetry.space_group_name_H-M   'P 1'
#
loop_
_entity.id
_entity.type
_entity.pdbx_description
1 polymer ?
#
loop_
_entity_poly.entity_id
_entity_poly.type
_entity_poly.pdbx_seq_one_letter_code
_entity_poly.pdbx_strand_id
1 'polypeptide(L)'
;MIEPLERLFHVPGRVFVTDAFGDPWYGQKSCADPAVCLSIIVDNEELGIVGICGSDVRIDYEEVVHYLAHTLSLLATETSRRRRMADEVLERYDELNLIYDLAALIARHNMSLDDIMRAVLEETNRILRAESGVIYIYDEPRSELIPISHFGRRSDEQFWQGRTRELALSTLYAYDTTQLFEGGRVICAPLRYDEERLGALVLMHEAASRTFSANDVNLLTTLAYNTALFIRAARLFDSLNQQNRELELTLAELQSTRDELSRAERLSIIGQIV
;
A
#
# COMPACT_ATOMS: atom_id res chain seq x y z
N MET A 1 -47.17 5.73 8.11
CA MET A 1 -46.84 4.93 9.30
C MET A 1 -46.03 5.83 10.21
N ILE A 2 -46.43 6.06 11.46
CA ILE A 2 -45.59 6.84 12.39
C ILE A 2 -44.41 5.93 12.74
N GLU A 3 -43.20 6.39 12.42
CA GLU A 3 -41.99 5.62 12.62
C GLU A 3 -41.62 5.50 14.12
N PRO A 4 -40.91 4.44 14.54
CA PRO A 4 -40.66 4.14 15.96
C PRO A 4 -40.00 5.29 16.72
N LEU A 5 -39.06 6.00 16.06
CA LEU A 5 -38.35 7.14 16.62
C LEU A 5 -39.31 8.29 16.95
N GLU A 6 -40.22 8.58 16.03
CA GLU A 6 -41.17 9.68 16.17
C GLU A 6 -42.26 9.40 17.22
N ARG A 7 -42.58 8.11 17.46
CA ARG A 7 -43.46 7.71 18.58
C ARG A 7 -42.78 7.88 19.93
N LEU A 8 -41.49 7.53 20.02
CA LEU A 8 -40.72 7.61 21.26
C LEU A 8 -40.63 9.05 21.78
N PHE A 9 -40.44 10.00 20.86
CA PHE A 9 -40.30 11.43 21.16
C PHE A 9 -41.60 12.24 21.01
N HIS A 10 -42.75 11.59 20.78
CA HIS A 10 -44.05 12.25 20.59
C HIS A 10 -44.06 13.32 19.47
N VAL A 11 -43.29 13.09 18.39
CA VAL A 11 -43.13 14.00 17.23
C VAL A 11 -43.46 13.32 15.89
N PRO A 12 -44.69 12.83 15.70
CA PRO A 12 -45.08 12.06 14.52
C PRO A 12 -44.96 12.85 13.22
N GLY A 13 -44.20 12.32 12.26
CA GLY A 13 -44.01 12.84 10.90
C GLY A 13 -43.21 14.14 10.81
N ARG A 14 -42.44 14.50 11.83
CA ARG A 14 -41.78 15.82 11.91
C ARG A 14 -40.26 15.75 11.91
N VAL A 15 -39.66 14.59 12.15
CA VAL A 15 -38.20 14.47 12.20
C VAL A 15 -37.67 14.31 10.78
N PHE A 16 -36.62 15.06 10.44
CA PHE A 16 -35.88 14.89 9.20
C PHE A 16 -34.39 14.72 9.48
N VAL A 17 -33.73 13.94 8.63
CA VAL A 17 -32.27 13.84 8.56
C VAL A 17 -31.89 13.98 7.09
N THR A 18 -30.96 14.88 6.79
CA THR A 18 -30.41 15.06 5.44
C THR A 18 -28.90 14.89 5.45
N ASP A 19 -28.31 14.69 4.28
CA ASP A 19 -26.88 14.94 4.08
C ASP A 19 -26.57 16.45 4.11
N ALA A 20 -25.28 16.77 3.95
CA ALA A 20 -24.79 18.15 3.89
C ALA A 20 -25.30 18.95 2.68
N PHE A 21 -25.84 18.29 1.65
CA PHE A 21 -26.40 18.91 0.45
C PHE A 21 -27.92 19.07 0.52
N GLY A 22 -28.56 18.59 1.59
CA GLY A 22 -30.00 18.66 1.82
C GLY A 22 -30.78 17.48 1.23
N ASP A 23 -30.11 16.43 0.74
CA ASP A 23 -30.77 15.20 0.31
C ASP A 23 -31.20 14.37 1.53
N PRO A 24 -32.45 13.87 1.57
CA PRO A 24 -32.99 13.23 2.75
C PRO A 24 -32.43 11.82 2.93
N TRP A 25 -31.88 11.56 4.11
CA TRP A 25 -31.62 10.22 4.63
C TRP A 25 -32.82 9.66 5.38
N TYR A 26 -33.61 10.53 5.99
CA TYR A 26 -34.80 10.18 6.78
C TYR A 26 -35.81 11.33 6.79
N GLY A 27 -37.10 11.01 6.80
CA GLY A 27 -38.15 12.03 6.88
C GLY A 27 -38.43 12.77 5.56
N GLN A 28 -39.22 13.85 5.64
CA GLN A 28 -39.72 14.54 4.44
C GLN A 28 -38.65 15.42 3.79
N LYS A 29 -38.58 15.36 2.45
CA LYS A 29 -37.52 15.91 1.59
C LYS A 29 -37.36 17.44 1.57
N SER A 30 -38.22 18.18 2.28
CA SER A 30 -38.17 19.64 2.30
C SER A 30 -38.96 20.16 3.50
N CYS A 31 -38.25 20.46 4.58
CA CYS A 31 -38.78 21.27 5.66
C CYS A 31 -38.60 22.74 5.27
N ALA A 32 -39.67 23.40 4.80
CA ALA A 32 -39.57 24.81 4.41
C ALA A 32 -39.33 25.76 5.59
N ASP A 33 -39.69 25.32 6.81
CA ASP A 33 -39.55 26.08 8.06
C ASP A 33 -39.26 25.13 9.25
N PRO A 34 -37.98 24.81 9.52
CA PRO A 34 -37.60 23.94 10.62
C PRO A 34 -37.70 24.67 11.97
N ALA A 35 -38.26 24.00 12.98
CA ALA A 35 -38.36 24.52 14.35
C ALA A 35 -36.98 24.61 15.02
N VAL A 36 -36.22 23.51 14.88
CA VAL A 36 -34.87 23.32 15.42
C VAL A 36 -34.12 22.39 14.47
N CYS A 37 -32.87 22.72 14.17
CA CYS A 37 -31.95 21.88 13.40
C CYS A 37 -30.54 21.95 14.00
N LEU A 38 -29.83 20.82 13.98
CA LEU A 38 -28.44 20.70 14.38
C LEU A 38 -27.68 19.84 13.38
N SER A 39 -26.40 20.16 13.19
CA SER A 39 -25.50 19.41 12.31
C SER A 39 -25.06 18.10 12.96
N ILE A 40 -24.94 17.07 12.14
CA ILE A 40 -24.28 15.80 12.42
C ILE A 40 -22.83 15.98 12.00
N ILE A 41 -21.89 15.87 12.95
CA ILE A 41 -20.48 16.18 12.74
C ILE A 41 -19.64 14.90 12.86
N VAL A 42 -18.74 14.68 11.92
CA VAL A 42 -17.72 13.62 11.96
C VAL A 42 -16.36 14.25 11.68
N ASP A 43 -15.38 14.02 12.55
CA ASP A 43 -14.00 14.54 12.39
C ASP A 43 -13.94 16.06 12.10
N ASN A 44 -14.85 16.83 12.71
CA ASN A 44 -15.01 18.29 12.55
C ASN A 44 -15.54 18.75 11.18
N GLU A 45 -16.10 17.83 10.38
CA GLU A 45 -16.83 18.12 9.15
C GLU A 45 -18.33 17.83 9.32
N GLU A 46 -19.17 18.64 8.69
CA GLU A 46 -20.61 18.44 8.67
C GLU A 46 -20.98 17.33 7.69
N LEU A 47 -21.45 16.22 8.24
CA LEU A 47 -21.90 15.05 7.48
C LEU A 47 -23.35 15.21 7.00
N GLY A 48 -24.17 15.94 7.76
CA GLY A 48 -25.58 16.14 7.48
C GLY A 48 -26.29 16.93 8.57
N ILE A 49 -27.61 17.07 8.45
CA ILE A 49 -28.43 17.86 9.37
C ILE A 49 -29.56 16.99 9.90
N VAL A 50 -29.85 17.10 11.20
CA VAL A 50 -31.06 16.55 11.82
C VAL A 50 -31.91 17.68 12.38
N GLY A 51 -33.23 17.59 12.20
CA GLY A 51 -34.14 18.61 12.72
C GLY A 51 -35.58 18.16 12.82
N ILE A 52 -36.41 19.03 13.38
CA ILE A 52 -37.86 18.84 13.54
C ILE A 52 -38.61 19.95 12.79
N CYS A 53 -39.59 19.56 11.98
CA CYS A 53 -40.47 20.47 11.27
C CYS A 53 -41.63 20.98 12.13
N GLY A 54 -41.88 22.30 12.06
CA GLY A 54 -43.06 22.93 12.66
C GLY A 54 -42.79 24.34 13.16
N SER A 55 -43.85 25.14 13.24
CA SER A 55 -43.79 26.54 13.72
C SER A 55 -44.03 26.69 15.24
N ASP A 56 -44.31 25.59 15.94
CA ASP A 56 -44.67 25.56 17.36
C ASP A 56 -43.48 25.03 18.17
N VAL A 57 -42.63 25.94 18.65
CA VAL A 57 -41.41 25.61 19.40
C VAL A 57 -41.80 25.24 20.83
N ARG A 58 -41.97 23.93 21.07
CA ARG A 58 -41.99 23.39 22.43
C ARG A 58 -40.54 23.21 22.91
N ILE A 59 -40.28 23.57 24.17
CA ILE A 59 -38.94 23.49 24.81
C ILE A 59 -38.33 22.08 24.66
N ASP A 60 -39.17 21.03 24.70
CA ASP A 60 -38.73 19.64 24.61
C ASP A 60 -38.11 19.25 23.25
N TYR A 61 -38.33 20.01 22.17
CA TYR A 61 -37.79 19.67 20.84
C TYR A 61 -36.31 19.97 20.71
N GLU A 62 -35.79 20.98 21.41
CA GLU A 62 -34.38 21.33 21.35
C GLU A 62 -33.51 20.23 21.97
N GLU A 63 -33.91 19.70 23.12
CA GLU A 63 -33.23 18.57 23.77
C GLU A 63 -33.26 17.31 22.91
N VAL A 64 -34.38 17.03 22.23
CA VAL A 64 -34.51 15.87 21.35
C VAL A 64 -33.60 15.99 20.13
N VAL A 65 -33.57 17.14 19.45
CA VAL A 65 -32.69 17.35 18.28
C VAL A 65 -31.22 17.33 18.71
N HIS A 66 -30.88 17.90 19.87
CA HIS A 66 -29.52 17.85 20.41
C HIS A 66 -29.08 16.41 20.71
N TYR A 67 -29.93 15.63 21.37
CA TYR A 67 -29.68 14.21 21.65
C TYR A 67 -29.51 13.40 20.36
N LEU A 68 -30.37 13.61 19.36
CA LEU A 68 -30.29 12.95 18.06
C LEU A 68 -29.01 13.34 17.31
N ALA A 69 -28.69 14.63 17.21
CA ALA A 69 -27.49 15.12 16.56
C ALA A 69 -26.23 14.54 17.21
N HIS A 70 -26.16 14.54 18.54
CA HIS A 70 -25.05 13.96 19.28
C HIS A 70 -24.92 12.45 19.05
N THR A 71 -26.02 11.70 19.15
CA THR A 71 -26.01 10.24 18.98
C THR A 71 -25.66 9.83 17.55
N LEU A 72 -26.20 10.54 16.54
CA LEU A 72 -25.88 10.30 15.14
C LEU A 72 -24.41 10.64 14.84
N SER A 73 -23.89 11.74 15.39
CA SER A 73 -22.48 12.12 15.26
C SER A 73 -21.55 11.07 15.88
N LEU A 74 -21.89 10.59 17.09
CA LEU A 74 -21.14 9.55 17.79
C LEU A 74 -21.13 8.23 17.00
N LEU A 75 -22.30 7.80 16.51
CA LEU A 75 -22.43 6.56 15.73
C LEU A 75 -21.71 6.66 14.39
N ALA A 76 -21.81 7.79 13.70
CA ALA A 76 -21.13 8.04 12.44
C ALA A 76 -19.60 8.08 12.63
N THR A 77 -19.12 8.68 13.73
CA THR A 77 -17.69 8.67 14.09
C THR A 77 -17.19 7.24 14.34
N GLU A 78 -17.94 6.45 15.13
CA GLU A 78 -17.56 5.07 15.45
C GLU A 78 -17.59 4.17 14.21
N THR A 79 -18.59 4.29 13.34
CA THR A 79 -18.67 3.50 12.11
C THR A 79 -17.57 3.87 11.12
N SER A 80 -17.24 5.15 10.96
CA SER A 80 -16.09 5.61 10.16
C SER A 80 -14.77 5.10 10.72
N ARG A 81 -14.58 5.16 12.05
CA ARG A 81 -13.39 4.62 12.72
C ARG A 81 -13.23 3.12 12.50
N ARG A 82 -14.32 2.36 12.62
CA ARG A 82 -14.32 0.90 12.37
C ARG A 82 -14.00 0.56 10.92
N ARG A 83 -14.54 1.30 9.95
CA ARG A 83 -14.19 1.11 8.53
C ARG A 83 -12.70 1.37 8.28
N ARG A 84 -12.17 2.49 8.78
CA ARG A 84 -10.73 2.80 8.69
C ARG A 84 -9.85 1.70 9.29
N MET A 85 -10.17 1.19 10.47
CA MET A 85 -9.44 0.08 11.08
C MET A 85 -9.59 -1.22 10.29
N ALA A 86 -10.78 -1.51 9.74
CA ALA A 86 -11.00 -2.69 8.92
C ALA A 86 -10.18 -2.62 7.62
N ASP A 87 -10.13 -1.45 6.98
CA ASP A 87 -9.31 -1.22 5.79
C ASP A 87 -7.82 -1.37 6.11
N GLU A 88 -7.33 -0.80 7.21
CA GLU A 88 -5.94 -0.96 7.67
C GLU A 88 -5.58 -2.42 8.01
N VAL A 89 -6.50 -3.17 8.63
CA VAL A 89 -6.32 -4.60 8.92
C VAL A 89 -6.32 -5.43 7.63
N LEU A 90 -7.17 -5.10 6.65
CA LEU A 90 -7.22 -5.79 5.36
C LEU A 90 -5.95 -5.51 4.55
N GLU A 91 -5.45 -4.27 4.53
CA GLU A 91 -4.16 -3.93 3.92
C GLU A 91 -3.01 -4.70 4.57
N ARG A 92 -2.97 -4.77 5.92
CA ARG A 92 -1.98 -5.58 6.64
C ARG A 92 -2.11 -7.09 6.38
N TYR A 93 -3.32 -7.58 6.22
CA TYR A 93 -3.58 -8.99 5.94
C TYR A 93 -3.15 -9.38 4.51
N ASP A 94 -3.41 -8.53 3.52
CA ASP A 94 -2.96 -8.72 2.16
C ASP A 94 -1.43 -8.60 2.05
N GLU A 95 -0.82 -7.66 2.77
CA GLU A 95 0.64 -7.53 2.90
C GLU A 95 1.26 -8.82 3.47
N LEU A 96 0.69 -9.37 4.55
CA LEU A 96 1.18 -10.58 5.21
C LEU A 96 0.98 -11.86 4.39
N ASN A 97 -0.17 -12.05 3.74
CA ASN A 97 -0.40 -13.21 2.88
C ASN A 97 0.52 -13.19 1.68
N LEU A 98 0.75 -12.01 1.11
CA LEU A 98 1.70 -11.84 0.05
C LEU A 98 3.10 -12.18 0.57
N ILE A 99 3.59 -11.63 1.68
CA ILE A 99 4.87 -12.03 2.29
C ILE A 99 4.98 -13.56 2.43
N TYR A 100 3.91 -14.23 2.87
CA TYR A 100 3.91 -15.68 3.10
C TYR A 100 3.98 -16.49 1.80
N ASP A 101 3.17 -16.15 0.81
CA ASP A 101 3.18 -16.80 -0.51
C ASP A 101 4.53 -16.61 -1.22
N LEU A 102 5.18 -15.47 -0.99
CA LEU A 102 6.46 -15.10 -1.58
C LEU A 102 7.66 -15.68 -0.86
N ALA A 103 7.66 -15.69 0.47
CA ALA A 103 8.63 -16.44 1.24
C ALA A 103 8.62 -17.92 0.83
N ALA A 104 7.43 -18.46 0.55
CA ALA A 104 7.29 -19.81 0.04
C ALA A 104 7.78 -19.98 -1.42
N LEU A 105 7.73 -18.95 -2.28
CA LEU A 105 8.37 -18.98 -3.60
C LEU A 105 9.91 -18.94 -3.49
N ILE A 106 10.46 -18.05 -2.66
CA ILE A 106 11.90 -17.93 -2.41
C ILE A 106 12.46 -19.24 -1.82
N ALA A 107 11.79 -19.78 -0.79
CA ALA A 107 12.22 -20.99 -0.10
C ALA A 107 12.13 -22.27 -0.95
N ARG A 108 11.19 -22.34 -1.91
CA ARG A 108 10.97 -23.55 -2.71
C ARG A 108 11.91 -23.68 -3.93
N HIS A 109 12.44 -22.58 -4.46
CA HIS A 109 13.07 -22.63 -5.79
C HIS A 109 14.50 -22.13 -5.92
N ASN A 110 15.15 -21.57 -4.89
CA ASN A 110 16.50 -21.01 -5.01
C ASN A 110 16.61 -20.03 -6.21
N MET A 111 15.50 -19.34 -6.51
CA MET A 111 15.35 -18.44 -7.66
C MET A 111 16.23 -17.22 -7.49
N SER A 112 16.79 -16.75 -8.61
CA SER A 112 17.53 -15.49 -8.63
C SER A 112 16.58 -14.30 -8.52
N LEU A 113 17.08 -13.14 -8.08
CA LEU A 113 16.32 -11.89 -8.05
C LEU A 113 15.68 -11.58 -9.42
N ASP A 114 16.38 -11.89 -10.51
CA ASP A 114 15.93 -11.67 -11.89
C ASP A 114 14.68 -12.46 -12.23
N ASP A 115 14.58 -13.72 -11.76
CA ASP A 115 13.43 -14.59 -12.01
C ASP A 115 12.18 -14.07 -11.29
N ILE A 116 12.36 -13.60 -10.04
CA ILE A 116 11.29 -13.01 -9.24
C ILE A 116 10.79 -11.72 -9.90
N MET A 117 11.70 -10.83 -10.30
CA MET A 117 11.34 -9.56 -10.93
C MET A 117 10.64 -9.76 -12.27
N ARG A 118 11.04 -10.78 -13.04
CA ARG A 118 10.33 -11.18 -14.26
C ARG A 118 8.91 -11.65 -13.97
N ALA A 119 8.70 -12.54 -13.01
CA ALA A 119 7.38 -13.02 -12.66
C ALA A 119 6.45 -11.87 -12.19
N VAL A 120 6.98 -10.95 -11.38
CA VAL A 120 6.24 -9.77 -10.92
C VAL A 120 5.84 -8.86 -12.08
N LEU A 121 6.77 -8.60 -13.02
CA LEU A 121 6.50 -7.75 -14.17
C LEU A 121 5.47 -8.39 -15.13
N GLU A 122 5.57 -9.71 -15.34
CA GLU A 122 4.60 -10.47 -16.13
C GLU A 122 3.19 -10.42 -15.52
N GLU A 123 3.09 -10.62 -14.20
CA GLU A 123 1.83 -10.56 -13.48
C GLU A 123 1.22 -9.16 -13.51
N THR A 124 2.05 -8.14 -13.28
CA THR A 124 1.65 -6.73 -13.38
C THR A 124 1.08 -6.44 -14.78
N ASN A 125 1.74 -6.91 -15.83
CA ASN A 125 1.29 -6.70 -17.20
C ASN A 125 0.03 -7.49 -17.56
N ARG A 126 -0.19 -8.66 -16.95
CA ARG A 126 -1.42 -9.44 -17.13
C ARG A 126 -2.66 -8.64 -16.75
N ILE A 127 -2.54 -7.81 -15.71
CA ILE A 127 -3.63 -7.00 -15.18
C ILE A 127 -3.75 -5.68 -15.95
N LEU A 128 -2.64 -4.94 -16.12
CA LEU A 128 -2.63 -3.58 -16.69
C LEU A 128 -2.56 -3.55 -18.23
N ARG A 129 -2.20 -4.66 -18.88
CA ARG A 129 -2.15 -4.85 -20.35
C ARG A 129 -1.39 -3.74 -21.08
N ALA A 130 -0.24 -3.35 -20.54
CA ALA A 130 0.67 -2.42 -21.17
C ALA A 130 1.34 -3.02 -22.42
N GLU A 131 1.87 -2.17 -23.29
CA GLU A 131 2.55 -2.62 -24.52
C GLU A 131 4.04 -2.87 -24.28
N SER A 132 4.63 -2.08 -23.40
CA SER A 132 6.02 -2.21 -22.97
C SER A 132 6.12 -1.87 -21.49
N GLY A 133 7.11 -2.44 -20.80
CA GLY A 133 7.33 -2.18 -19.38
C GLY A 133 8.70 -2.61 -18.90
N VAL A 134 9.15 -2.02 -17.81
CA VAL A 134 10.46 -2.27 -17.19
C VAL A 134 10.40 -2.10 -15.68
N ILE A 135 11.17 -2.93 -14.97
CA ILE A 135 11.53 -2.74 -13.57
C ILE A 135 13.00 -2.32 -13.51
N TYR A 136 13.26 -1.22 -12.84
CA TYR A 136 14.59 -0.77 -12.47
C TYR A 136 14.86 -1.05 -11.00
N ILE A 137 16.09 -1.48 -10.70
CA ILE A 137 16.61 -1.54 -9.33
C ILE A 137 17.54 -0.36 -9.10
N TYR A 138 17.42 0.27 -7.94
CA TYR A 138 18.28 1.36 -7.53
C TYR A 138 19.55 0.82 -6.88
N ASP A 139 20.69 1.17 -7.48
CA ASP A 139 22.03 1.04 -6.90
C ASP A 139 22.35 2.35 -6.17
N GLU A 140 22.19 2.31 -4.85
CA GLU A 140 22.38 3.47 -3.97
C GLU A 140 23.83 4.01 -4.00
N PRO A 141 24.89 3.18 -3.90
CA PRO A 141 26.29 3.62 -4.06
C PRO A 141 26.55 4.41 -5.34
N ARG A 142 25.98 3.99 -6.46
CA ARG A 142 26.17 4.67 -7.77
C ARG A 142 25.11 5.73 -8.05
N SER A 143 24.07 5.81 -7.23
CA SER A 143 22.87 6.63 -7.46
C SER A 143 22.27 6.40 -8.85
N GLU A 144 22.22 5.14 -9.25
CA GLU A 144 21.89 4.73 -10.62
C GLU A 144 20.76 3.71 -10.63
N LEU A 145 19.89 3.79 -11.65
CA LEU A 145 18.86 2.78 -11.90
C LEU A 145 19.36 1.76 -12.91
N ILE A 146 19.24 0.47 -12.60
CA ILE A 146 19.68 -0.63 -13.45
C ILE A 146 18.44 -1.40 -13.91
N PRO A 147 18.19 -1.56 -15.23
CA PRO A 147 17.05 -2.34 -15.70
C PRO A 147 17.30 -3.82 -15.40
N ILE A 148 16.38 -4.45 -14.65
CA ILE A 148 16.51 -5.87 -14.25
C ILE A 148 15.56 -6.78 -15.01
N SER A 149 14.40 -6.25 -15.43
CA SER A 149 13.41 -7.01 -16.20
C SER A 149 12.59 -6.08 -17.06
N HIS A 150 12.28 -6.50 -18.29
CA HIS A 150 11.50 -5.69 -19.23
C HIS A 150 10.81 -6.53 -20.30
N PHE A 151 9.77 -5.97 -20.92
CA PHE A 151 9.07 -6.54 -22.08
C PHE A 151 8.64 -5.45 -23.07
N GLY A 152 8.19 -5.87 -24.25
CA GLY A 152 7.61 -5.02 -25.29
C GLY A 152 8.47 -4.92 -26.55
N ARG A 153 7.92 -4.31 -27.62
CA ARG A 153 8.56 -4.26 -28.95
C ARG A 153 9.86 -3.45 -29.00
N ARG A 154 10.12 -2.62 -27.98
CA ARG A 154 11.35 -1.82 -27.79
C ARG A 154 12.27 -2.39 -26.70
N SER A 155 12.38 -3.71 -26.61
CA SER A 155 13.19 -4.42 -25.60
C SER A 155 14.68 -4.49 -25.93
N ASP A 156 15.26 -3.44 -26.51
CA ASP A 156 16.72 -3.34 -26.59
C ASP A 156 17.21 -2.70 -25.29
N GLU A 157 18.26 -3.25 -24.69
CA GLU A 157 18.76 -2.80 -23.38
C GLU A 157 19.10 -1.30 -23.40
N GLN A 158 19.56 -0.82 -24.57
CA GLN A 158 19.89 0.58 -24.82
C GLN A 158 18.68 1.53 -24.74
N PHE A 159 17.47 1.06 -25.05
CA PHE A 159 16.25 1.86 -24.94
C PHE A 159 15.95 2.19 -23.47
N TRP A 160 16.05 1.19 -22.60
CA TRP A 160 15.76 1.34 -21.17
C TRP A 160 16.87 2.09 -20.41
N GLN A 161 18.04 2.29 -21.00
CA GLN A 161 19.09 3.13 -20.40
C GLN A 161 18.95 4.63 -20.74
N GLY A 162 18.01 5.00 -21.62
CA GLY A 162 17.79 6.39 -22.06
C GLY A 162 16.80 7.17 -21.21
N ARG A 163 15.95 7.97 -21.87
CA ARG A 163 15.00 8.91 -21.23
C ARG A 163 14.05 8.26 -20.22
N THR A 164 13.67 7.00 -20.41
CA THR A 164 12.82 6.27 -19.46
C THR A 164 13.51 6.10 -18.11
N ARG A 165 14.83 5.87 -18.09
CA ARG A 165 15.63 5.78 -16.86
C ARG A 165 15.63 7.10 -16.08
N GLU A 166 15.78 8.22 -16.79
CA GLU A 166 15.74 9.55 -16.18
C GLU A 166 14.36 9.87 -15.60
N LEU A 167 13.29 9.52 -16.33
CA LEU A 167 11.93 9.63 -15.84
C LEU A 167 11.72 8.78 -14.59
N ALA A 168 12.19 7.53 -14.60
CA ALA A 168 12.10 6.63 -13.48
C ALA A 168 12.87 7.15 -12.26
N LEU A 169 14.07 7.69 -12.47
CA LEU A 169 14.90 8.26 -11.41
C LEU A 169 14.22 9.49 -10.81
N SER A 170 13.76 10.43 -11.64
CA SER A 170 13.04 11.61 -11.15
C SER A 170 11.77 11.23 -10.39
N THR A 171 11.06 10.20 -10.85
CA THR A 171 9.87 9.68 -10.15
C THR A 171 10.25 9.11 -8.78
N LEU A 172 11.29 8.27 -8.73
CA LEU A 172 11.82 7.67 -7.52
C LEU A 172 12.37 8.68 -6.51
N TYR A 173 12.63 9.93 -6.90
CA TYR A 173 13.07 10.98 -5.99
C TYR A 173 11.94 11.92 -5.58
N ALA A 174 11.05 12.27 -6.50
CA ALA A 174 10.08 13.33 -6.29
C ALA A 174 8.71 12.85 -5.76
N TYR A 175 8.39 11.56 -5.88
CA TYR A 175 7.05 11.06 -5.58
C TYR A 175 7.07 9.76 -4.77
N ASP A 176 6.04 9.59 -3.93
CA ASP A 176 5.76 8.35 -3.18
C ASP A 176 4.80 7.43 -3.92
N THR A 177 4.08 7.94 -4.91
CA THR A 177 3.00 7.23 -5.62
C THR A 177 3.19 7.25 -7.13
N THR A 178 2.43 6.39 -7.82
CA THR A 178 2.47 6.29 -9.28
C THR A 178 2.08 7.60 -9.94
N GLN A 179 2.88 8.02 -10.92
CA GLN A 179 2.66 9.23 -11.70
C GLN A 179 2.37 8.91 -13.17
N LEU A 180 1.54 9.77 -13.77
CA LEU A 180 1.11 9.68 -15.17
C LEU A 180 1.88 10.70 -16.01
N PHE A 181 2.44 10.26 -17.13
CA PHE A 181 3.26 11.08 -18.03
C PHE A 181 2.84 10.95 -19.50
N GLU A 182 3.43 11.80 -20.35
CA GLU A 182 3.27 11.77 -21.81
C GLU A 182 1.80 11.72 -22.28
N GLY A 183 0.95 12.56 -21.69
CA GLY A 183 -0.46 12.63 -22.03
C GLY A 183 -1.25 11.37 -21.66
N GLY A 184 -0.82 10.64 -20.63
CA GLY A 184 -1.50 9.44 -20.13
C GLY A 184 -0.92 8.13 -20.62
N ARG A 185 0.13 8.15 -21.43
CA ARG A 185 0.65 6.96 -22.12
C ARG A 185 1.73 6.23 -21.34
N VAL A 186 2.24 6.84 -20.29
CA VAL A 186 3.29 6.29 -19.45
C VAL A 186 2.85 6.42 -18.01
N ILE A 187 2.93 5.33 -17.26
CA ILE A 187 2.83 5.37 -15.80
C ILE A 187 4.15 4.90 -15.21
N CYS A 188 4.62 5.61 -14.19
CA CYS A 188 5.83 5.26 -13.47
C CYS A 188 5.51 5.24 -11.98
N ALA A 189 5.80 4.11 -11.35
CA ALA A 189 5.62 3.90 -9.93
C ALA A 189 6.98 3.80 -9.24
N PRO A 190 7.22 4.57 -8.16
CA PRO A 190 8.41 4.39 -7.35
C PRO A 190 8.31 3.08 -6.56
N LEU A 191 9.40 2.30 -6.52
CA LEU A 191 9.52 1.14 -5.65
C LEU A 191 10.26 1.61 -4.40
N ARG A 192 9.50 1.90 -3.35
CA ARG A 192 9.99 2.38 -2.06
C ARG A 192 9.43 1.50 -0.94
N TYR A 193 10.24 1.30 0.10
CA TYR A 193 9.77 0.71 1.34
C TYR A 193 10.28 1.58 2.49
N ASP A 194 9.35 2.21 3.21
CA ASP A 194 9.67 3.25 4.19
C ASP A 194 10.52 4.35 3.52
N GLU A 195 11.64 4.78 4.11
CA GLU A 195 12.57 5.76 3.53
C GLU A 195 13.53 5.18 2.47
N GLU A 196 13.50 3.87 2.24
CA GLU A 196 14.43 3.17 1.34
C GLU A 196 13.94 3.22 -0.12
N ARG A 197 14.80 3.75 -1.00
CA ARG A 197 14.56 3.79 -2.46
C ARG A 197 15.09 2.50 -3.09
N LEU A 198 14.17 1.63 -3.51
CA LEU A 198 14.53 0.31 -4.04
C LEU A 198 14.59 0.29 -5.57
N GLY A 199 13.83 1.13 -6.26
CA GLY A 199 13.76 1.10 -7.72
C GLY A 199 12.56 1.84 -8.30
N ALA A 200 12.19 1.52 -9.53
CA ALA A 200 11.03 2.09 -10.20
C ALA A 200 10.44 1.10 -11.20
N LEU A 201 9.11 1.10 -11.34
CA LEU A 201 8.38 0.29 -12.32
C LEU A 201 7.70 1.22 -13.32
N VAL A 202 7.98 1.01 -14.61
CA VAL A 202 7.47 1.86 -15.69
C VAL A 202 6.68 1.00 -16.66
N LEU A 203 5.46 1.44 -17.01
CA LEU A 203 4.63 0.84 -18.06
C LEU A 203 4.26 1.89 -19.10
N MET A 204 4.18 1.46 -20.36
CA MET A 204 4.00 2.35 -21.50
C MET A 204 3.04 1.77 -22.54
N HIS A 205 2.32 2.68 -23.20
CA HIS A 205 1.61 2.43 -24.45
C HIS A 205 2.31 3.15 -25.63
N GLU A 206 2.65 2.41 -26.67
CA GLU A 206 3.24 2.90 -27.93
C GLU A 206 2.18 3.49 -28.87
N ALA A 207 0.95 2.96 -28.83
CA ALA A 207 -0.19 3.51 -29.56
C ALA A 207 -0.67 4.83 -28.94
N ALA A 208 -0.78 5.88 -29.75
CA ALA A 208 -1.26 7.20 -29.30
C ALA A 208 -2.73 7.22 -28.85
N SER A 209 -3.51 6.19 -29.18
CA SER A 209 -4.92 6.05 -28.81
C SER A 209 -5.14 5.40 -27.44
N ARG A 210 -4.09 4.87 -26.79
CA ARG A 210 -4.20 4.18 -25.49
C ARG A 210 -3.59 5.03 -24.39
N THR A 211 -4.32 5.17 -23.30
CA THR A 211 -3.90 5.89 -22.09
C THR A 211 -4.26 5.07 -20.86
N PHE A 212 -3.49 5.24 -19.79
CA PHE A 212 -3.79 4.69 -18.49
C PHE A 212 -4.84 5.56 -17.78
N SER A 213 -5.78 4.89 -17.13
CA SER A 213 -6.83 5.50 -16.32
C SER A 213 -6.34 5.76 -14.89
N ALA A 214 -7.13 6.51 -14.11
CA ALA A 214 -6.87 6.68 -12.68
C ALA A 214 -6.91 5.34 -11.92
N ASN A 215 -7.74 4.39 -12.36
CA ASN A 215 -7.77 3.05 -11.78
C ASN A 215 -6.46 2.29 -12.02
N ASP A 216 -5.86 2.45 -13.20
CA ASP A 216 -4.57 1.83 -13.53
C ASP A 216 -3.45 2.40 -12.67
N VAL A 217 -3.49 3.71 -12.38
CA VAL A 217 -2.54 4.38 -11.46
C VAL A 217 -2.67 3.83 -10.04
N ASN A 218 -3.89 3.68 -9.53
CA ASN A 218 -4.12 3.13 -8.19
C ASN A 218 -3.64 1.68 -8.11
N LEU A 219 -4.03 0.85 -9.08
CA LEU A 219 -3.61 -0.55 -9.13
C LEU A 219 -2.08 -0.69 -9.22
N LEU A 220 -1.42 0.11 -10.07
CA LEU A 220 0.03 0.08 -10.17
C LEU A 220 0.70 0.56 -8.88
N THR A 221 0.12 1.51 -8.16
CA THR A 221 0.64 1.96 -6.86
C THR A 221 0.63 0.81 -5.86
N THR A 222 -0.47 0.05 -5.77
CA THR A 222 -0.55 -1.14 -4.91
C THR A 222 0.46 -2.20 -5.32
N LEU A 223 0.56 -2.51 -6.63
CA LEU A 223 1.51 -3.48 -7.15
C LEU A 223 2.97 -3.05 -6.92
N ALA A 224 3.27 -1.76 -7.02
CA ALA A 224 4.59 -1.19 -6.80
C ALA A 224 5.01 -1.28 -5.33
N TYR A 225 4.12 -0.94 -4.40
CA TYR A 225 4.34 -1.12 -2.96
C TYR A 225 4.67 -2.58 -2.65
N ASN A 226 3.85 -3.49 -3.17
CA ASN A 226 4.07 -4.91 -3.05
C ASN A 226 5.44 -5.28 -3.62
N THR A 227 5.73 -4.95 -4.88
CA THR A 227 7.01 -5.21 -5.56
C THR A 227 8.23 -4.72 -4.77
N ALA A 228 8.14 -3.54 -4.16
CA ALA A 228 9.20 -2.99 -3.32
C ALA A 228 9.51 -3.92 -2.13
N LEU A 229 8.48 -4.43 -1.46
CA LEU A 229 8.63 -5.41 -0.38
C LEU A 229 9.31 -6.71 -0.86
N PHE A 230 9.02 -7.21 -2.07
CA PHE A 230 9.74 -8.38 -2.63
C PHE A 230 11.23 -8.12 -2.79
N ILE A 231 11.59 -6.95 -3.37
CA ILE A 231 12.99 -6.59 -3.60
C ILE A 231 13.72 -6.55 -2.27
N ARG A 232 13.11 -5.96 -1.24
CA ARG A 232 13.67 -5.90 0.11
C ARG A 232 13.82 -7.28 0.73
N ALA A 233 12.80 -8.13 0.64
CA ALA A 233 12.84 -9.49 1.17
C ALA A 233 13.94 -10.33 0.49
N ALA A 234 14.07 -10.24 -0.83
CA ALA A 234 15.13 -10.92 -1.59
C ALA A 234 16.53 -10.43 -1.18
N ARG A 235 16.75 -9.11 -1.10
CA ARG A 235 18.02 -8.53 -0.62
C ARG A 235 18.38 -8.98 0.79
N LEU A 236 17.40 -9.01 1.69
CA LEU A 236 17.61 -9.46 3.08
C LEU A 236 17.96 -10.95 3.13
N PHE A 237 17.26 -11.78 2.36
CA PHE A 237 17.54 -13.22 2.29
C PHE A 237 18.94 -13.50 1.72
N ASP A 238 19.34 -12.80 0.66
CA ASP A 238 20.69 -12.91 0.09
C ASP A 238 21.77 -12.50 1.09
N SER A 239 21.55 -11.41 1.84
CA SER A 239 22.46 -10.95 2.89
C SER A 239 22.60 -12.00 4.01
N LEU A 240 21.49 -12.57 4.48
CA LEU A 240 21.50 -13.64 5.48
C LEU A 240 22.25 -14.88 5.00
N ASN A 241 22.03 -15.29 3.74
CA ASN A 241 22.73 -16.43 3.15
C ASN A 241 24.23 -16.17 2.97
N GLN A 242 24.63 -14.93 2.66
CA GLN A 242 26.03 -14.56 2.60
C GLN A 242 26.68 -14.64 3.99
N GLN A 243 26.05 -14.05 5.02
CA GLN A 243 26.55 -14.10 6.39
C GLN A 243 26.66 -15.53 6.92
N ASN A 244 25.67 -16.39 6.66
CA ASN A 244 25.74 -17.80 7.04
C ASN A 244 26.92 -18.51 6.37
N ARG A 245 27.17 -18.27 5.08
CA ARG A 245 28.32 -18.85 4.37
C ARG A 245 29.66 -18.37 4.93
N GLU A 246 29.78 -17.09 5.27
CA GLU A 246 30.98 -16.53 5.90
C GLU A 246 31.22 -17.13 7.29
N LEU A 247 30.16 -17.34 8.08
CA LEU A 247 30.23 -18.01 9.39
C LEU A 247 30.65 -19.47 9.25
N GLU A 248 30.10 -20.21 8.29
CA GLU A 248 30.46 -21.60 8.01
C GLU A 248 31.95 -21.74 7.64
N LEU A 249 32.46 -20.85 6.79
CA LEU A 249 33.87 -20.80 6.41
C LEU A 249 34.77 -20.52 7.63
N THR A 250 34.41 -19.51 8.43
CA THR A 250 35.17 -19.16 9.64
C THR A 250 35.20 -20.31 10.65
N LEU A 251 34.09 -21.01 10.84
CA LEU A 251 34.02 -22.19 11.71
C LEU A 251 34.90 -23.33 11.21
N ALA A 252 34.90 -23.58 9.90
CA ALA A 252 35.76 -24.60 9.29
C ALA A 252 37.25 -24.29 9.47
N GLU A 253 37.67 -23.03 9.30
CA GLU A 253 39.05 -22.58 9.52
C GLU A 253 39.49 -22.73 10.99
N LEU A 254 38.63 -22.34 11.93
CA LEU A 254 38.91 -22.47 13.37
C LEU A 254 39.03 -23.94 13.78
N GLN A 255 38.19 -24.82 13.24
CA GLN A 255 38.26 -26.26 13.49
C GLN A 255 39.57 -26.86 12.94
N SER A 256 39.96 -26.51 11.71
CA SER A 256 41.22 -26.96 11.12
C SER A 256 42.43 -26.52 11.95
N THR A 257 42.47 -25.25 12.34
CA THR A 257 43.56 -24.70 13.16
C THR A 257 43.64 -25.39 14.53
N ARG A 258 42.50 -25.66 15.16
CA ARG A 258 42.43 -26.39 16.43
C ARG A 258 42.95 -27.82 16.30
N ASP A 259 42.61 -28.51 15.23
CA ASP A 259 43.06 -29.88 14.98
C ASP A 259 44.57 -29.95 14.71
N GLU A 260 45.12 -28.96 14.00
CA GLU A 260 46.56 -28.82 13.79
C GLU A 260 47.32 -28.58 15.10
N LEU A 261 46.86 -27.64 15.93
CA LEU A 261 47.44 -27.38 17.26
C LEU A 261 47.42 -28.62 18.15
N SER A 262 46.28 -29.32 18.21
CA SER A 262 46.12 -30.56 18.98
C SER A 262 47.09 -31.65 18.51
N ARG A 263 47.36 -31.76 17.21
CA ARG A 263 48.37 -32.69 16.67
C ARG A 263 49.79 -32.28 17.05
N ALA A 264 50.11 -30.99 16.91
CA ALA A 264 51.43 -30.46 17.24
C ALA A 264 51.76 -30.64 18.75
N GLU A 265 50.81 -30.39 19.64
CA GLU A 265 50.97 -30.61 21.08
C GLU A 265 51.30 -32.07 21.41
N ARG A 266 50.55 -33.02 20.83
CA ARG A 266 50.79 -34.46 21.06
C ARG A 266 52.17 -34.90 20.58
N LEU A 267 52.60 -34.41 19.41
CA LEU A 267 53.92 -34.70 18.85
C LEU A 267 55.04 -34.13 19.73
N SER A 268 54.85 -32.91 20.26
CA SER A 268 55.82 -32.27 21.16
C SER A 268 55.98 -33.03 22.47
N ILE A 269 54.89 -33.53 23.07
CA ILE A 269 54.95 -34.30 24.33
C ILE A 269 55.72 -35.61 24.14
N ILE A 270 55.56 -36.28 23.00
CA ILE A 270 56.30 -37.51 22.69
C ILE A 270 57.79 -37.22 22.48
N GLY A 271 58.13 -36.10 21.82
CA GLY A 271 59.52 -35.70 21.58
C GLY A 271 60.30 -35.30 22.84
N GLN A 272 59.63 -35.00 23.95
CA GLN A 272 60.29 -34.70 25.24
C GLN A 272 60.52 -35.92 26.14
N ILE A 273 59.95 -37.08 25.79
CA ILE A 273 60.00 -38.32 26.60
C ILE A 273 61.07 -39.30 26.08
N VAL A 274 61.69 -39.02 24.92
CA VAL A 274 62.79 -39.79 24.34
C VAL A 274 64.12 -39.09 24.60
#